data_AF-A0A3D8I3P4-F1
#
_entry.id   AF-A0A3D8I3P4-F1
#
_cell.length_a   1.000
_cell.length_b   1.000
_cell.length_c   1.000
_cell.angle_alpha   90.00
_cell.angle_beta   90.00
_cell.angle_gamma   90.00
#
_symmetry.space_group_name_H-M   'P 1'
#
loop_
_entity.id
_entity.type
_entity.pdbx_description
1 polymer ?
#
loop_
_entity_poly.entity_id
_entity_poly.type
_entity_poly.pdbx_seq_one_letter_code
_entity_poly.pdbx_strand_id
1 'polypeptide(L)'
;MQLKVLEDMGDSLFPRWDITLDLCIKSYLDIFITHNSISDKDITEIVEYDIVCELSMFNEYSEIYMIFNLYTQVYKDTYIAILTELFLNDMIDFYITDKPQQPTLSHYKENKYEAWIYFRDNFICKERFNAEDFCDTSWENPNQWSKYNINAILTPKGTQYFDEILSPRFYKKYKDLEVEIDSKGNIVRWIGEINR
;
A
#
# COMPACT_ATOMS: atom_id res chain seq x y z
N MET A 1 -19.32 2.21 16.21
CA MET A 1 -17.91 2.18 16.61
C MET A 1 -17.27 3.47 16.14
N GLN A 2 -16.44 4.09 16.97
CA GLN A 2 -15.69 5.29 16.63
C GLN A 2 -14.25 4.88 16.39
N LEU A 3 -13.72 5.21 15.20
CA LEU A 3 -12.38 4.85 14.77
C LEU A 3 -11.59 6.12 14.48
N LYS A 4 -10.41 6.24 15.07
CA LYS A 4 -9.46 7.26 14.65
C LYS A 4 -8.83 6.88 13.33
N VAL A 5 -8.52 7.87 12.51
CA VAL A 5 -7.70 7.65 11.31
C VAL A 5 -6.27 7.27 11.70
N LEU A 6 -5.71 7.92 12.72
CA LEU A 6 -4.39 7.64 13.29
C LEU A 6 -4.45 7.71 14.83
N GLU A 7 -3.70 6.85 15.53
CA GLU A 7 -3.49 6.99 16.98
C GLU A 7 -2.20 7.76 17.28
N ASP A 8 -1.11 7.45 16.57
CA ASP A 8 0.17 8.16 16.65
C ASP A 8 0.81 8.36 15.25
N MET A 9 1.96 9.04 15.22
CA MET A 9 2.77 9.25 14.02
C MET A 9 3.42 7.96 13.57
N GLY A 10 3.18 7.57 12.31
CA GLY A 10 3.73 6.35 11.71
C GLY A 10 2.87 5.11 11.93
N ASP A 11 1.73 5.24 12.62
CA ASP A 11 0.76 4.15 12.79
C ASP A 11 0.02 3.84 11.49
N SER A 12 -0.43 2.60 11.35
CA SER A 12 -1.33 2.19 10.28
C SER A 12 -2.65 2.97 10.31
N LEU A 13 -3.27 3.09 9.13
CA LEU A 13 -4.59 3.71 9.00
C LEU A 13 -5.64 2.88 9.73
N PHE A 14 -6.47 3.56 10.53
CA PHE A 14 -7.50 2.92 11.36
C PHE A 14 -6.91 1.78 12.19
N PRO A 15 -5.99 2.03 13.14
CA PRO A 15 -5.26 0.97 13.85
C PRO A 15 -6.14 0.06 14.72
N ARG A 16 -7.42 0.42 14.92
CA ARG A 16 -8.44 -0.41 15.58
C ARG A 16 -9.37 -1.13 14.59
N TRP A 17 -8.97 -1.19 13.32
CA TRP A 17 -9.67 -1.94 12.29
C TRP A 17 -9.69 -3.42 12.65
N ASP A 18 -10.86 -4.05 12.58
CA ASP A 18 -11.03 -5.45 12.92
C ASP A 18 -11.75 -6.22 11.80
N ILE A 19 -11.69 -7.56 11.89
CA ILE A 19 -12.23 -8.49 10.89
C ILE A 19 -13.76 -8.32 10.69
N THR A 20 -14.48 -7.75 11.65
CA THR A 20 -15.91 -7.48 11.52
C THR A 20 -16.17 -6.39 10.48
N LEU A 21 -15.27 -5.40 10.38
CA LEU A 21 -15.36 -4.35 9.38
C LEU A 21 -15.09 -4.87 7.97
N ASP A 22 -14.19 -5.85 7.81
CA ASP A 22 -13.90 -6.50 6.52
C ASP A 22 -15.15 -7.16 5.90
N LEU A 23 -16.12 -7.56 6.72
CA LEU A 23 -17.39 -8.13 6.25
C LEU A 23 -18.32 -7.09 5.60
N CYS A 24 -18.13 -5.80 5.89
CA CYS A 24 -19.05 -4.74 5.53
C CYS A 24 -18.39 -3.65 4.65
N ILE A 25 -17.09 -3.44 4.79
CA ILE A 25 -16.33 -2.40 4.10
C ILE A 25 -15.18 -3.05 3.33
N LYS A 26 -15.13 -2.83 2.02
CA LYS A 26 -14.16 -3.48 1.13
C LYS A 26 -12.80 -2.81 1.14
N SER A 27 -12.76 -1.50 1.39
CA SER A 27 -11.53 -0.71 1.44
C SER A 27 -11.75 0.48 2.37
N TYR A 28 -10.76 0.82 3.19
CA TYR A 28 -10.81 2.03 3.99
C TYR A 28 -10.88 3.30 3.12
N LEU A 29 -10.46 3.25 1.85
CA LEU A 29 -10.60 4.36 0.90
C LEU A 29 -12.07 4.69 0.64
N ASP A 30 -12.95 3.67 0.65
CA ASP A 30 -14.40 3.86 0.54
C ASP A 30 -14.97 4.67 1.72
N ILE A 31 -14.26 4.68 2.86
CA ILE A 31 -14.60 5.53 3.99
C ILE A 31 -14.20 6.96 3.67
N PHE A 32 -12.93 7.21 3.34
CA PHE A 32 -12.41 8.56 3.08
C PHE A 32 -13.20 9.35 2.03
N ILE A 33 -13.64 8.70 0.95
CA ILE A 33 -14.43 9.38 -0.10
C ILE A 33 -15.81 9.88 0.39
N THR A 34 -16.30 9.40 1.54
CA THR A 34 -17.54 9.93 2.14
C THR A 34 -17.33 11.26 2.87
N HIS A 35 -16.08 11.67 3.10
CA HIS A 35 -15.76 12.94 3.72
C HIS A 35 -15.75 14.06 2.66
N ASN A 36 -16.65 15.04 2.78
CA ASN A 36 -16.82 16.11 1.78
C ASN A 36 -15.57 16.96 1.50
N SER A 37 -14.63 17.02 2.45
CA SER A 37 -13.36 17.77 2.30
C SER A 37 -12.18 16.93 1.77
N ILE A 38 -12.36 15.64 1.48
CA ILE A 38 -11.34 14.79 0.85
C ILE A 38 -11.39 15.00 -0.67
N SER A 39 -10.22 15.23 -1.26
CA SER A 39 -10.01 15.39 -2.70
C SER A 39 -9.22 14.22 -3.29
N ASP A 40 -9.14 14.14 -4.62
CA ASP A 40 -8.34 13.12 -5.32
C ASP A 40 -6.85 13.14 -4.91
N LYS A 41 -6.34 14.34 -4.57
CA LYS A 41 -4.97 14.48 -4.06
C LYS A 41 -4.81 13.89 -2.66
N ASP A 42 -5.83 14.00 -1.83
CA ASP A 42 -5.83 13.40 -0.49
C ASP A 42 -5.89 11.88 -0.62
N ILE A 43 -6.71 11.34 -1.53
CA ILE A 43 -6.74 9.89 -1.83
C ILE A 43 -5.38 9.39 -2.29
N THR A 44 -4.70 10.13 -3.16
CA THR A 44 -3.35 9.77 -3.63
C THR A 44 -2.34 9.74 -2.48
N GLU A 45 -2.37 10.74 -1.59
CA GLU A 45 -1.51 10.79 -0.40
C GLU A 45 -1.84 9.68 0.61
N ILE A 46 -3.12 9.32 0.79
CA ILE A 46 -3.55 8.22 1.67
C ILE A 46 -3.00 6.88 1.14
N VAL A 47 -3.08 6.63 -0.17
CA VAL A 47 -2.52 5.43 -0.80
C VAL A 47 -1.00 5.40 -0.66
N GLU A 48 -0.32 6.53 -0.89
CA GLU A 48 1.12 6.64 -0.67
C GLU A 48 1.51 6.34 0.78
N TYR A 49 0.81 6.93 1.74
CA TYR A 49 1.04 6.70 3.15
C TYR A 49 0.87 5.24 3.54
N ASP A 50 -0.24 4.62 3.13
CA ASP A 50 -0.54 3.21 3.40
C ASP A 50 0.56 2.28 2.88
N ILE A 51 0.93 2.41 1.59
CA ILE A 51 1.98 1.59 0.98
C ILE A 51 3.29 1.71 1.77
N VAL A 52 3.72 2.94 2.06
CA VAL A 52 5.03 3.15 2.69
C VAL A 52 5.00 2.78 4.17
N CYS A 53 3.90 3.03 4.87
CA CYS A 53 3.69 2.64 6.26
C CYS A 53 3.73 1.11 6.41
N GLU A 54 2.98 0.37 5.59
CA GLU A 54 3.00 -1.10 5.60
C GLU A 54 4.42 -1.62 5.37
N LEU A 55 5.12 -1.12 4.33
CA LEU A 55 6.50 -1.54 4.07
C LEU A 55 7.50 -1.17 5.18
N SER A 56 7.22 -0.12 5.96
CA SER A 56 8.06 0.29 7.09
C SER A 56 7.90 -0.60 8.33
N MET A 57 6.71 -1.18 8.53
CA MET A 57 6.40 -1.99 9.72
C MET A 57 6.91 -3.43 9.61
N PHE A 58 7.11 -3.94 8.40
CA PHE A 58 7.54 -5.33 8.18
C PHE A 58 8.99 -5.42 7.71
N ASN A 59 9.91 -5.55 8.65
CA ASN A 59 11.34 -5.67 8.35
C ASN A 59 11.79 -7.03 7.77
N GLU A 60 10.94 -8.07 7.75
CA GLU A 60 11.37 -9.39 7.24
C GLU A 60 10.34 -10.09 6.32
N TYR A 61 9.05 -9.73 6.41
CA TYR A 61 7.98 -10.36 5.64
C TYR A 61 6.84 -9.37 5.39
N SER A 62 7.13 -8.23 4.75
CA SER A 62 6.01 -7.50 4.11
C SER A 62 5.29 -8.51 3.24
N GLU A 63 3.98 -8.55 3.24
CA GLU A 63 3.28 -9.37 2.25
C GLU A 63 2.76 -8.36 1.26
N ILE A 64 3.51 -8.08 0.18
CA ILE A 64 3.12 -7.06 -0.81
C ILE A 64 1.67 -7.25 -1.28
N TYR A 65 1.16 -8.48 -1.28
CA TYR A 65 -0.23 -8.74 -1.60
C TYR A 65 -1.23 -8.12 -0.61
N MET A 66 -0.85 -7.83 0.63
CA MET A 66 -1.66 -7.10 1.61
C MET A 66 -1.94 -5.65 1.18
N ILE A 67 -0.96 -4.98 0.57
CA ILE A 67 -1.18 -3.69 -0.11
C ILE A 67 -2.24 -3.84 -1.20
N PHE A 68 -2.30 -5.03 -1.83
CA PHE A 68 -3.30 -5.37 -2.84
C PHE A 68 -4.58 -6.04 -2.28
N ASN A 69 -4.70 -6.30 -0.98
CA ASN A 69 -5.92 -6.92 -0.42
C ASN A 69 -7.05 -5.90 -0.32
N LEU A 70 -6.71 -4.63 -0.05
CA LEU A 70 -7.65 -3.50 0.00
C LEU A 70 -7.70 -2.72 -1.32
N TYR A 71 -6.91 -3.18 -2.31
CA TYR A 71 -6.94 -2.72 -3.68
C TYR A 71 -8.25 -3.15 -4.34
N THR A 72 -9.12 -2.18 -4.53
CA THR A 72 -10.31 -2.36 -5.36
C THR A 72 -9.96 -2.00 -6.79
N GLN A 73 -10.70 -2.55 -7.76
CA GLN A 73 -10.57 -2.14 -9.18
C GLN A 73 -10.77 -0.63 -9.38
N VAL A 74 -11.43 0.06 -8.43
CA VAL A 74 -11.67 1.51 -8.47
C VAL A 74 -10.38 2.29 -8.30
N TYR A 75 -9.49 1.88 -7.40
CA TYR A 75 -8.25 2.61 -7.07
C TYR A 75 -7.01 2.01 -7.74
N LYS A 76 -7.18 1.04 -8.64
CA LYS A 76 -6.11 0.34 -9.36
C LYS A 76 -5.07 1.27 -9.96
N ASP A 77 -5.53 2.25 -10.72
CA ASP A 77 -4.63 3.18 -11.42
C ASP A 77 -3.87 4.07 -10.43
N THR A 78 -4.49 4.45 -9.31
CA THR A 78 -3.85 5.22 -8.22
C THR A 78 -2.72 4.42 -7.58
N TYR A 79 -2.96 3.17 -7.20
CA TYR A 79 -1.91 2.30 -6.65
C TYR A 79 -0.78 2.06 -7.65
N ILE A 80 -1.09 1.79 -8.92
CA ILE A 80 -0.07 1.61 -9.96
C ILE A 80 0.77 2.89 -10.13
N ALA A 81 0.14 4.07 -10.15
CA ALA A 81 0.85 5.33 -10.28
C ALA A 81 1.78 5.57 -9.10
N ILE A 82 1.30 5.39 -7.86
CA ILE A 82 2.11 5.57 -6.65
C ILE A 82 3.26 4.57 -6.58
N LEU A 83 3.01 3.28 -6.82
CA LEU A 83 4.07 2.28 -6.85
C LEU A 83 5.10 2.57 -7.95
N THR A 84 4.66 3.08 -9.10
CA THR A 84 5.56 3.54 -10.18
C THR A 84 6.48 4.64 -9.66
N GLU A 85 5.92 5.68 -9.04
CA GLU A 85 6.68 6.83 -8.54
C GLU A 85 7.66 6.42 -7.44
N LEU A 86 7.20 5.63 -6.45
CA LEU A 86 8.03 5.14 -5.36
C LEU A 86 9.18 4.26 -5.90
N PHE A 87 8.90 3.35 -6.82
CA PHE A 87 9.91 2.49 -7.39
C PHE A 87 10.92 3.29 -8.21
N LEU A 88 10.48 4.09 -9.18
CA LEU A 88 11.37 4.84 -10.08
C LEU A 88 12.22 5.88 -9.34
N ASN A 89 11.78 6.37 -8.18
CA ASN A 89 12.55 7.29 -7.34
C ASN A 89 13.41 6.60 -6.27
N ASP A 90 13.62 5.28 -6.38
CA ASP A 90 14.44 4.48 -5.44
C ASP A 90 13.91 4.49 -4.00
N MET A 91 12.61 4.72 -3.78
CA MET A 91 12.01 4.65 -2.44
C MET A 91 11.71 3.20 -2.05
N ILE A 92 11.30 2.38 -3.01
CA ILE A 92 11.02 0.95 -2.83
C ILE A 92 11.74 0.11 -3.89
N ASP A 93 11.92 -1.17 -3.61
CA ASP A 93 12.35 -2.18 -4.57
C ASP A 93 11.60 -3.50 -4.34
N PHE A 94 11.65 -4.41 -5.31
CA PHE A 94 10.97 -5.70 -5.27
C PHE A 94 11.97 -6.84 -5.38
N TYR A 95 11.67 -7.97 -4.75
CA TYR A 95 12.54 -9.14 -4.77
C TYR A 95 11.73 -10.44 -4.84
N ILE A 96 12.38 -11.50 -5.33
CA ILE A 96 11.82 -12.85 -5.29
C ILE A 96 12.14 -13.44 -3.90
N THR A 97 11.11 -13.82 -3.16
CA THR A 97 11.23 -14.42 -1.82
C THR A 97 12.06 -15.71 -1.89
N ASP A 98 12.89 -15.94 -0.85
CA ASP A 98 13.77 -17.11 -0.72
C ASP A 98 14.77 -17.34 -1.88
N LYS A 99 15.05 -16.30 -2.68
CA LYS A 99 16.02 -16.34 -3.79
C LYS A 99 17.07 -15.23 -3.69
N PRO A 100 17.92 -15.23 -2.64
CA PRO A 100 18.91 -14.16 -2.43
C PRO A 100 19.99 -14.06 -3.52
N GLN A 101 20.12 -15.07 -4.38
CA GLN A 101 21.04 -15.01 -5.52
C GLN A 101 20.47 -14.23 -6.72
N GLN A 102 19.15 -13.98 -6.75
CA GLN A 102 18.55 -13.15 -7.79
C GLN A 102 18.69 -11.66 -7.43
N PRO A 103 18.92 -10.80 -8.43
CA PRO A 103 18.90 -9.37 -8.19
C PRO A 103 17.50 -8.92 -7.76
N THR A 104 17.41 -7.78 -7.08
CA THR A 104 16.14 -7.08 -6.93
C THR A 104 15.67 -6.57 -8.30
N LEU A 105 14.40 -6.18 -8.39
CA LEU A 105 13.78 -5.79 -9.64
C LEU A 105 14.53 -4.62 -10.30
N SER A 106 14.97 -3.63 -9.51
CA SER A 106 15.71 -2.47 -10.03
C SER A 106 17.01 -2.83 -10.76
N HIS A 107 17.59 -4.01 -10.46
CA HIS A 107 18.83 -4.53 -11.06
C HIS A 107 18.61 -5.69 -12.04
N TYR A 108 17.36 -6.08 -12.29
CA TYR A 108 17.04 -7.27 -13.09
C TYR A 108 17.13 -7.02 -14.62
N LYS A 109 16.73 -5.84 -15.10
CA LYS A 109 16.83 -5.45 -16.53
C LYS A 109 17.93 -4.41 -16.74
N GLU A 110 18.24 -4.12 -18.01
CA GLU A 110 19.24 -3.11 -18.39
C GLU A 110 18.92 -1.72 -17.84
N ASN A 111 17.63 -1.37 -17.78
CA ASN A 111 17.18 -0.16 -17.12
C ASN A 111 15.98 -0.40 -16.21
N LYS A 112 15.90 0.44 -15.17
CA LYS A 112 14.90 0.35 -14.12
C LYS A 112 13.47 0.55 -14.63
N TYR A 113 13.28 1.40 -15.63
CA TYR A 113 11.96 1.65 -16.22
C TYR A 113 11.41 0.41 -16.94
N GLU A 114 12.24 -0.31 -17.69
CA GLU A 114 11.87 -1.58 -18.32
C GLU A 114 11.60 -2.67 -17.29
N ALA A 115 12.40 -2.75 -16.22
CA ALA A 115 12.13 -3.66 -15.12
C ALA A 115 10.75 -3.40 -14.48
N TRP A 116 10.40 -2.12 -14.27
CA TRP A 116 9.08 -1.72 -13.78
C TRP A 116 7.96 -2.15 -14.72
N ILE A 117 8.04 -1.82 -16.02
CA ILE A 117 7.03 -2.20 -17.01
C ILE A 117 6.83 -3.72 -17.00
N TYR A 118 7.93 -4.47 -17.02
CA TYR A 118 7.90 -5.93 -17.00
C TYR A 118 7.19 -6.48 -15.76
N PHE A 119 7.53 -5.97 -14.57
CA PHE A 119 6.88 -6.37 -13.33
C PHE A 119 5.40 -5.97 -13.27
N ARG A 120 5.07 -4.71 -13.56
CA ARG A 120 3.70 -4.19 -13.58
C ARG A 120 2.82 -5.04 -14.48
N ASP A 121 3.26 -5.29 -15.71
CA ASP A 121 2.45 -5.99 -16.72
C ASP A 121 2.27 -7.48 -16.40
N ASN A 122 3.25 -8.10 -15.73
CA ASN A 122 3.21 -9.53 -15.44
C ASN A 122 2.71 -9.89 -14.05
N PHE A 123 2.87 -9.02 -13.05
CA PHE A 123 2.44 -9.28 -11.68
C PHE A 123 1.14 -8.52 -11.35
N ILE A 124 1.17 -7.18 -11.45
CA ILE A 124 0.06 -6.33 -11.00
C ILE A 124 -1.11 -6.42 -11.99
N CYS A 125 -0.88 -6.18 -13.28
CA CYS A 125 -1.93 -6.18 -14.30
C CYS A 125 -2.57 -7.55 -14.52
N LYS A 126 -1.81 -8.63 -14.29
CA LYS A 126 -2.30 -10.02 -14.33
C LYS A 126 -2.80 -10.53 -12.97
N GLU A 127 -2.79 -9.66 -11.95
CA GLU A 127 -3.28 -9.96 -10.60
C GLU A 127 -2.66 -11.22 -10.00
N ARG A 128 -1.36 -11.43 -10.21
CA ARG A 128 -0.63 -12.59 -9.70
C ARG A 128 -0.57 -12.61 -8.17
N PHE A 129 -0.85 -11.48 -7.52
CA PHE A 129 -1.11 -11.40 -6.07
C PHE A 129 -2.39 -12.13 -5.61
N ASN A 130 -3.24 -12.60 -6.53
CA ASN A 130 -4.37 -13.49 -6.22
C ASN A 130 -4.03 -14.98 -6.42
N ALA A 131 -2.90 -15.31 -7.06
CA ALA A 131 -2.50 -16.70 -7.24
C ALA A 131 -1.95 -17.28 -5.92
N GLU A 132 -2.31 -18.52 -5.61
CA GLU A 132 -1.93 -19.20 -4.36
C GLU A 132 -0.85 -20.28 -4.54
N ASP A 133 -0.49 -20.58 -5.79
CA ASP A 133 0.47 -21.63 -6.10
C ASP A 133 1.90 -21.18 -5.76
N PHE A 134 2.38 -21.55 -4.57
CA PHE A 134 3.79 -21.38 -4.24
C PHE A 134 4.64 -22.38 -5.02
N CYS A 135 5.34 -21.90 -6.04
CA CYS A 135 6.29 -22.68 -6.80
C CYS A 135 7.66 -22.01 -6.84
N ASP A 136 8.69 -22.82 -7.06
CA ASP A 136 10.03 -22.29 -7.30
C ASP A 136 10.01 -21.40 -8.56
N THR A 137 10.42 -20.14 -8.42
CA THR A 137 10.28 -19.15 -9.49
C THR A 137 11.47 -18.18 -9.57
N SER A 138 11.46 -17.40 -10.64
CA SER A 138 12.46 -16.38 -10.95
C SER A 138 11.84 -15.25 -11.76
N TRP A 139 12.60 -14.18 -11.94
CA TRP A 139 12.15 -13.08 -12.80
C TRP A 139 11.88 -13.52 -14.26
N GLU A 140 12.52 -14.60 -14.74
CA GLU A 140 12.33 -15.13 -16.10
C GLU A 140 11.01 -15.90 -16.27
N ASN A 141 10.35 -16.31 -15.18
CA ASN A 141 9.16 -17.17 -15.21
C ASN A 141 7.90 -16.47 -14.63
N PRO A 142 7.42 -15.36 -15.23
CA PRO A 142 6.33 -14.56 -14.66
C PRO A 142 5.00 -15.30 -14.53
N ASN A 143 4.76 -16.29 -15.39
CA ASN A 143 3.55 -17.12 -15.34
C ASN A 143 3.52 -18.08 -14.15
N GLN A 144 4.58 -18.13 -13.34
CA GLN A 144 4.68 -18.90 -12.11
C GLN A 144 4.60 -18.02 -10.86
N TRP A 145 4.64 -16.69 -10.97
CA TRP A 145 4.58 -15.82 -9.79
C TRP A 145 3.26 -15.94 -9.05
N SER A 146 3.32 -15.86 -7.74
CA SER A 146 2.18 -15.81 -6.84
C SER A 146 2.40 -14.78 -5.75
N LYS A 147 1.38 -14.58 -4.90
CA LYS A 147 1.46 -13.68 -3.73
C LYS A 147 2.58 -14.01 -2.74
N TYR A 148 3.06 -15.25 -2.77
CA TYR A 148 4.12 -15.74 -1.89
C TYR A 148 5.53 -15.62 -2.49
N ASN A 149 5.64 -15.38 -3.81
CA ASN A 149 6.93 -15.39 -4.48
C ASN A 149 7.58 -14.03 -4.60
N ILE A 150 6.81 -12.95 -4.54
CA ILE A 150 7.31 -11.59 -4.71
C ILE A 150 7.01 -10.80 -3.47
N ASN A 151 7.99 -10.03 -3.05
CA ASN A 151 7.83 -9.07 -1.99
C ASN A 151 8.48 -7.73 -2.33
N ALA A 152 8.21 -6.72 -1.51
CA ALA A 152 8.76 -5.39 -1.60
C ALA A 152 9.58 -5.05 -0.34
N ILE A 153 10.56 -4.17 -0.52
CA ILE A 153 11.34 -3.57 0.55
C ILE A 153 11.34 -2.06 0.42
N LEU A 154 11.34 -1.39 1.57
CA LEU A 154 11.69 0.03 1.65
C LEU A 154 13.21 0.18 1.57
N THR A 155 13.70 1.05 0.69
CA THR A 155 15.14 1.35 0.63
C THR A 155 15.53 2.32 1.75
N PRO A 156 16.83 2.52 2.04
CA PRO A 156 17.25 3.57 2.98
C PRO A 156 16.72 4.97 2.63
N LYS A 157 16.57 5.26 1.33
CA LYS A 157 16.00 6.53 0.85
C LYS A 157 14.49 6.59 1.13
N GLY A 158 13.78 5.48 0.92
CA GLY A 158 12.37 5.37 1.26
C GLY A 158 12.10 5.49 2.76
N THR A 159 12.93 4.87 3.60
CA THR A 159 12.85 4.96 5.06
C THR A 159 13.02 6.41 5.50
N GLN A 160 14.08 7.08 5.01
CA GLN A 160 14.29 8.49 5.31
C GLN A 160 13.11 9.37 4.88
N TYR A 161 12.59 9.14 3.68
CA TYR A 161 11.41 9.86 3.19
C TYR A 161 10.18 9.64 4.09
N PHE A 162 9.93 8.40 4.53
CA PHE A 162 8.82 8.09 5.40
C PHE A 162 8.94 8.81 6.76
N ASP A 163 10.07 8.63 7.42
CA ASP A 163 10.30 9.09 8.79
C ASP A 163 10.36 10.63 8.88
N GLU A 164 11.03 11.26 7.92
CA GLU A 164 11.32 12.70 7.97
C GLU A 164 10.25 13.57 7.29
N ILE A 165 9.50 13.01 6.32
CA ILE A 165 8.61 13.79 5.45
C ILE A 165 7.19 13.25 5.47
N LEU A 166 6.97 12.02 4.99
CA LEU A 166 5.62 11.53 4.72
C LEU A 166 4.82 11.33 6.01
N SER A 167 5.38 10.62 6.99
CA SER A 167 4.69 10.30 8.24
C SER A 167 4.37 11.55 9.09
N PRO A 168 5.32 12.49 9.33
CA PRO A 168 5.00 13.73 10.04
C PRO A 168 3.97 14.61 9.33
N ARG A 169 4.05 14.72 7.99
CA ARG A 169 3.10 15.50 7.19
C ARG A 169 1.70 14.89 7.27
N PHE A 170 1.62 13.58 7.06
CA PHE A 170 0.37 12.83 7.09
C PHE A 170 -0.30 12.91 8.46
N TYR A 171 0.46 12.63 9.53
CA TYR A 171 -0.03 12.74 10.90
C TYR A 171 -0.56 14.14 11.20
N LYS A 172 0.21 15.20 10.92
CA LYS A 172 -0.25 16.57 11.14
C LYS A 172 -1.60 16.86 10.47
N LYS A 173 -1.80 16.31 9.26
CA LYS A 173 -2.99 16.53 8.43
C LYS A 173 -4.23 15.79 8.94
N TYR A 174 -4.08 14.53 9.37
CA TYR A 174 -5.21 13.64 9.67
C TYR A 174 -5.37 13.23 11.14
N LYS A 175 -4.44 13.61 12.04
CA LYS A 175 -4.45 13.21 13.47
C LYS A 175 -5.73 13.51 14.25
N ASP A 176 -6.48 14.55 13.85
CA ASP A 176 -7.68 14.99 14.54
C ASP A 176 -8.94 14.35 13.92
N LEU A 177 -8.79 13.51 12.89
CA LEU A 177 -9.88 12.94 12.14
C LEU A 177 -10.29 11.58 12.68
N GLU A 178 -11.58 11.43 12.91
CA GLU A 178 -12.21 10.18 13.34
C GLU A 178 -13.51 9.94 12.56
N VAL A 179 -13.92 8.68 12.48
CA VAL A 179 -15.16 8.27 11.80
C VAL A 179 -16.01 7.41 12.71
N GLU A 180 -17.31 7.70 12.73
CA GLU A 180 -18.31 6.88 13.41
C GLU A 180 -18.97 5.95 12.39
N ILE A 181 -18.89 4.64 12.64
CA ILE A 181 -19.41 3.58 11.76
C ILE A 181 -20.45 2.75 12.54
N ASP A 182 -21.59 2.45 11.94
CA ASP A 182 -22.61 1.58 12.55
C ASP A 182 -22.22 0.08 12.48
N SER A 183 -23.03 -0.79 13.09
CA SER A 183 -22.79 -2.25 13.09
C SER A 183 -22.96 -2.93 11.73
N LYS A 184 -23.40 -2.20 10.70
CA LYS A 184 -23.57 -2.66 9.32
C LYS A 184 -22.49 -2.09 8.39
N GLY A 185 -21.50 -1.38 8.93
CA GLY A 185 -20.45 -0.73 8.15
C GLY A 185 -20.85 0.58 7.50
N ASN A 186 -22.02 1.16 7.82
CA ASN A 186 -22.41 2.46 7.29
C ASN A 186 -21.69 3.58 8.04
N ILE A 187 -21.18 4.56 7.29
CA ILE A 187 -20.61 5.78 7.87
C ILE A 187 -21.75 6.64 8.43
N VAL A 188 -21.74 6.85 9.75
CA VAL A 188 -22.71 7.69 10.45
C VAL A 188 -22.32 9.16 10.32
N ARG A 189 -21.05 9.48 10.60
CA ARG A 189 -20.48 10.82 10.45
C ARG A 189 -18.97 10.81 10.59
N TRP A 190 -18.36 11.89 10.13
CA TRP A 190 -16.98 12.27 10.43
C TRP A 190 -16.92 13.21 11.63
N ILE A 191 -15.84 13.12 12.40
CA ILE A 191 -15.57 13.93 13.59
C ILE A 191 -14.17 14.52 13.43
N GLY A 192 -14.03 15.81 13.77
CA GLY A 192 -12.77 16.54 13.61
C GLY A 192 -12.64 17.22 12.24
N GLU A 193 -11.43 17.69 11.94
CA GLU A 193 -11.13 18.45 10.72
C GLU A 193 -9.81 17.98 10.11
N ILE A 194 -9.70 18.14 8.78
CA ILE A 194 -8.45 17.92 8.06
C ILE A 194 -7.62 19.20 8.16
N ASN A 195 -6.43 19.11 8.74
CA ASN A 195 -5.53 20.25 8.90
C ASN A 195 -4.81 20.56 7.58
N ARG A 196 -5.28 21.58 6.85
CA ARG A 196 -4.70 22.04 5.57
C ARG A 196 -3.62 23.10 5.73
#